data_AF-S9W310-F1
#
_entry.id   AF-S9W310-F1
#
_cell.length_a   1.000
_cell.length_b   1.000
_cell.length_c   1.000
_cell.angle_alpha   90.00
_cell.angle_beta   90.00
_cell.angle_gamma   90.00
#
_symmetry.space_group_name_H-M   'P 1'
#
loop_
_entity.id
_entity.type
_entity.pdbx_description
1 polymer ?
#
loop_
_entity_poly.entity_id
_entity_poly.type
_entity_poly.pdbx_seq_one_letter_code
_entity_poly.pdbx_strand_id
1 'polypeptide(L)'
;MEQLATQIQEKAIDSQQQLRSILLQVTAKERSCRIKELAKKELDVVGKDAAVYGGVGKMFIRTDLDSVRKTIDAEISSLQQELDALRKKKDYHETTAVNANSHLQKIKESVR
;
A
#
# COMPACT_ATOMS: atom_id res chain seq x y z
N MET A 1 -26.54 -10.85 25.58
CA MET A 1 -25.74 -9.62 25.76
C MET A 1 -24.25 -9.94 25.72
N GLU A 2 -23.74 -10.87 26.55
CA GLU A 2 -22.31 -11.25 26.52
C GLU A 2 -21.81 -11.75 25.17
N GLN A 3 -22.53 -12.68 24.52
CA GLN A 3 -22.11 -13.23 23.22
C GLN A 3 -21.97 -12.15 22.13
N LEU A 4 -22.84 -11.13 22.14
CA LEU A 4 -22.79 -10.03 21.17
C LEU A 4 -21.59 -9.11 21.43
N ALA A 5 -21.29 -8.81 22.70
CA ALA A 5 -20.13 -8.00 23.07
C ALA A 5 -18.81 -8.69 22.68
N THR A 6 -18.70 -10.01 22.89
CA THR A 6 -17.52 -10.80 22.49
C THR A 6 -17.30 -10.75 20.98
N GLN A 7 -18.34 -10.96 20.18
CA GLN A 7 -18.24 -10.91 18.71
C GLN A 7 -17.81 -9.52 18.20
N ILE A 8 -18.31 -8.44 18.81
CA ILE A 8 -17.90 -7.08 18.45
C ILE A 8 -16.43 -6.85 18.83
N GLN A 9 -15.99 -7.38 19.96
CA GLN A 9 -14.61 -7.28 20.43
C GLN A 9 -13.64 -8.05 19.52
N GLU A 10 -13.98 -9.26 19.10
CA GLU A 10 -13.20 -10.03 18.11
C GLU A 10 -13.06 -9.25 16.81
N LYS A 11 -14.19 -8.75 16.26
CA LYS A 11 -14.18 -7.95 15.03
C LYS A 11 -13.34 -6.68 15.14
N ALA A 12 -13.33 -6.04 16.31
CA ALA A 12 -12.51 -4.86 16.58
C ALA A 12 -11.00 -5.21 16.57
N ILE A 13 -10.62 -6.30 17.22
CA ILE A 13 -9.23 -6.79 17.27
C ILE A 13 -8.74 -7.13 15.86
N ASP A 14 -9.52 -7.91 15.12
CA ASP A 14 -9.17 -8.31 13.75
C ASP A 14 -8.99 -7.10 12.83
N SER A 15 -9.92 -6.13 12.91
CA SER A 15 -9.85 -4.91 12.11
C SER A 15 -8.61 -4.08 12.43
N GLN A 16 -8.21 -4.00 13.71
CA GLN A 16 -6.99 -3.30 14.12
C GLN A 16 -5.71 -4.02 13.67
N GLN A 17 -5.70 -5.35 13.69
CA GLN A 17 -4.55 -6.13 13.19
C GLN A 17 -4.39 -5.94 11.67
N GLN A 18 -5.49 -6.04 10.92
CA GLN A 18 -5.48 -5.79 9.48
C GLN A 18 -5.06 -4.37 9.15
N LEU A 19 -5.55 -3.37 9.90
CA LEU A 19 -5.15 -1.98 9.73
C LEU A 19 -3.64 -1.78 9.90
N ARG A 20 -3.04 -2.38 10.93
CA ARG A 20 -1.58 -2.32 11.14
C ARG A 20 -0.80 -2.93 9.96
N SER A 21 -1.24 -4.08 9.46
CA SER A 21 -0.63 -4.72 8.29
C SER A 21 -0.73 -3.84 7.04
N ILE A 22 -1.91 -3.25 6.79
CA ILE A 22 -2.14 -2.37 5.64
C ILE A 22 -1.27 -1.12 5.72
N LEU A 23 -1.12 -0.49 6.90
CA LEU A 23 -0.27 0.70 7.07
C LEU A 23 1.20 0.41 6.75
N LEU A 24 1.71 -0.75 7.17
CA LEU A 24 3.08 -1.18 6.82
C LEU A 24 3.24 -1.38 5.31
N GLN A 25 2.25 -2.02 4.67
CA GLN A 25 2.26 -2.23 3.22
C GLN A 25 2.21 -0.92 2.45
N VAL A 26 1.33 0.01 2.83
CA VAL A 26 1.22 1.35 2.23
C VAL A 26 2.56 2.08 2.32
N THR A 27 3.15 2.14 3.51
CA THR A 27 4.45 2.83 3.72
C THR A 27 5.55 2.24 2.84
N ALA A 28 5.63 0.91 2.74
CA ALA A 28 6.62 0.24 1.91
C ALA A 28 6.40 0.52 0.41
N LYS A 29 5.15 0.51 -0.04
CA LYS A 29 4.78 0.72 -1.45
C LYS A 29 4.92 2.19 -1.87
N GLU A 30 4.55 3.14 -1.02
CA GLU A 30 4.79 4.58 -1.25
C GLU A 30 6.28 4.88 -1.40
N ARG A 31 7.12 4.30 -0.55
CA ARG A 31 8.58 4.39 -0.69
C ARG A 31 9.06 3.82 -2.03
N SER A 32 8.56 2.64 -2.43
CA SER A 32 8.92 2.02 -3.71
C SER A 32 8.52 2.89 -4.90
N CYS A 33 7.30 3.44 -4.88
CA CYS A 33 6.82 4.36 -5.91
C CYS A 33 7.73 5.59 -6.02
N ARG A 34 8.09 6.18 -4.87
CA ARG A 34 8.98 7.34 -4.82
C ARG A 34 10.36 7.06 -5.43
N ILE A 35 10.93 5.90 -5.13
CA ILE A 35 12.23 5.47 -5.70
C ILE A 35 12.13 5.37 -7.22
N LYS A 36 11.05 4.77 -7.75
CA LYS A 36 10.85 4.64 -9.20
C LYS A 36 10.61 5.98 -9.89
N GLU A 37 9.84 6.87 -9.27
CA GLU A 37 9.65 8.24 -9.76
C GLU A 37 10.97 9.02 -9.85
N LEU A 38 11.85 8.85 -8.86
CA LEU A 38 13.18 9.47 -8.87
C LEU A 38 14.06 8.85 -9.96
N ALA A 39 14.09 7.53 -10.07
CA ALA A 39 14.83 6.85 -11.14
C ALA A 39 14.36 7.28 -12.54
N LYS A 40 13.05 7.48 -12.74
CA LYS A 40 12.50 8.03 -13.99
C LYS A 40 13.04 9.42 -14.29
N LYS A 41 13.05 10.31 -13.29
CA LYS A 41 13.59 11.67 -13.42
C LYS A 41 15.09 11.67 -13.73
N GLU A 42 15.84 10.76 -13.14
CA GLU A 42 17.26 10.60 -13.44
C GLU A 42 17.48 10.15 -14.90
N LEU A 43 16.64 9.24 -15.41
CA LEU A 43 16.69 8.82 -16.82
C LEU A 43 16.32 9.91 -17.82
N ASP A 44 15.57 10.95 -17.41
CA ASP A 44 15.27 12.11 -18.26
C ASP A 44 16.51 13.00 -18.48
N VAL A 45 17.48 12.97 -17.56
CA VAL A 45 18.73 13.74 -17.66
C VAL A 45 19.76 13.02 -18.53
N VAL A 46 19.59 11.71 -18.74
CA VAL A 46 20.50 10.91 -19.55
C VAL A 46 20.28 11.20 -21.03
N GLY A 47 21.36 11.51 -21.75
CA GLY A 47 21.32 11.77 -23.20
C GLY A 47 20.80 10.58 -24.00
N LYS A 48 20.10 10.85 -25.11
CA LYS A 48 19.43 9.83 -25.94
C LYS A 48 20.36 8.73 -26.47
N ASP A 49 21.65 9.02 -26.60
CA ASP A 49 22.66 8.08 -27.13
C ASP A 49 23.36 7.26 -26.04
N ALA A 50 22.98 7.41 -24.77
CA ALA A 50 23.62 6.66 -23.69
C ALA A 50 23.30 5.16 -23.79
N ALA A 51 24.33 4.33 -23.56
CA ALA A 51 24.14 2.89 -23.46
C ALA A 51 23.42 2.54 -22.15
N VAL A 52 22.20 1.99 -22.25
CA VAL A 52 21.39 1.59 -21.10
C VAL A 52 21.42 0.06 -20.94
N TYR A 53 21.48 -0.39 -19.69
CA TYR A 53 21.50 -1.81 -19.34
C TYR A 53 20.41 -2.10 -18.31
N GLY A 54 19.52 -3.03 -18.65
CA GLY A 54 18.46 -3.52 -17.77
C GLY A 54 18.93 -4.75 -16.99
N GLY A 55 18.65 -4.78 -15.69
CA GLY A 55 18.95 -5.94 -14.84
C GLY A 55 17.92 -7.06 -15.01
N VAL A 56 18.38 -8.27 -15.29
CA VAL A 56 17.58 -9.50 -15.33
C VAL A 56 18.20 -10.51 -14.36
N GLY A 57 17.74 -10.46 -13.11
CA GLY A 57 18.32 -11.27 -12.03
C GLY A 57 19.77 -10.88 -11.73
N LYS A 58 20.73 -11.76 -12.04
CA LYS A 58 22.18 -11.53 -11.84
C LYS A 58 22.88 -10.96 -13.08
N MET A 59 22.19 -10.87 -14.21
CA MET A 59 22.76 -10.40 -15.48
C MET A 59 22.27 -9.00 -15.83
N PHE A 60 23.05 -8.27 -16.62
CA PHE A 60 22.68 -6.99 -17.20
C PHE A 60 22.67 -7.12 -18.73
N ILE A 61 21.55 -6.76 -19.36
CA ILE A 61 21.36 -6.85 -20.80
C ILE A 61 21.22 -5.43 -21.35
N ARG A 62 21.91 -5.14 -22.46
CA ARG A 62 21.76 -3.86 -23.15
C ARG A 62 20.33 -3.72 -23.66
N THR A 63 19.71 -2.59 -23.38
CA THR A 63 18.31 -2.29 -23.74
C THR A 63 18.21 -0.85 -24.20
N ASP A 64 17.10 -0.52 -24.85
CA ASP A 64 16.77 0.83 -25.27
C ASP A 64 16.20 1.65 -24.10
N LEU A 65 16.56 2.94 -24.05
CA LEU A 65 16.12 3.87 -23.02
C LEU A 65 14.58 3.98 -22.97
N ASP A 66 13.92 3.90 -24.13
CA ASP A 66 12.46 3.99 -24.25
C ASP A 66 11.76 2.76 -23.62
N SER A 67 12.27 1.55 -23.82
CA SER A 67 11.76 0.34 -23.18
C SER A 67 11.92 0.39 -21.65
N VAL A 68 13.06 0.87 -21.16
CA VAL A 68 13.27 1.05 -19.71
C VAL A 68 12.28 2.07 -19.13
N ARG A 69 12.09 3.19 -19.82
CA ARG A 69 11.11 4.22 -19.41
C ARG A 69 9.68 3.66 -19.37
N LYS A 70 9.27 2.93 -20.41
CA LYS A 70 7.95 2.27 -20.47
C LYS A 70 7.78 1.26 -19.34
N THR A 71 8.83 0.49 -19.02
CA THR A 71 8.80 -0.48 -17.93
C THR A 71 8.61 0.22 -16.58
N ILE A 72 9.39 1.27 -16.31
CA ILE A 72 9.26 2.05 -15.07
C ILE A 72 7.87 2.69 -14.98
N ASP A 73 7.31 3.20 -16.09
CA ASP A 73 5.97 3.78 -16.12
C ASP A 73 4.88 2.76 -15.82
N ALA A 74 4.99 1.56 -16.39
CA ALA A 74 4.07 0.45 -16.10
C ALA A 74 4.15 0.03 -14.62
N GLU A 75 5.36 -0.04 -14.06
CA GLU A 75 5.57 -0.37 -12.65
C GLU A 75 5.01 0.71 -11.71
N ILE A 76 5.23 2.00 -12.01
CA ILE A 76 4.65 3.11 -11.25
C ILE A 76 3.13 3.04 -11.28
N SER A 77 2.54 2.87 -12.46
CA SER A 77 1.08 2.75 -12.61
C SER A 77 0.51 1.57 -11.82
N SER A 78 1.19 0.41 -11.85
CA SER A 78 0.78 -0.77 -11.09
C SER A 78 0.86 -0.51 -9.58
N LEU A 79 1.95 0.08 -9.10
CA LEU A 79 2.11 0.44 -7.69
C LEU A 79 1.06 1.46 -7.22
N GLN A 80 0.69 2.43 -8.06
CA GLN A 80 -0.35 3.40 -7.77
C GLN A 80 -1.73 2.73 -7.63
N GLN A 81 -2.06 1.80 -8.54
CA GLN A 81 -3.31 1.02 -8.44
C GLN A 81 -3.35 0.16 -7.18
N GLU A 82 -2.24 -0.49 -6.82
CA GLU A 82 -2.12 -1.25 -5.56
C GLU A 82 -2.29 -0.35 -4.33
N LEU A 83 -1.67 0.85 -4.34
CA LEU A 83 -1.80 1.83 -3.26
C LEU A 83 -3.25 2.30 -3.09
N ASP A 84 -3.95 2.59 -4.17
CA ASP A 84 -5.35 2.99 -4.12
C ASP A 84 -6.25 1.87 -3.57
N ALA A 85 -5.97 0.62 -3.95
CA ALA A 85 -6.66 -0.54 -3.38
C ALA A 85 -6.38 -0.71 -1.88
N LEU A 86 -5.13 -0.52 -1.44
CA LEU A 86 -4.74 -0.58 -0.03
C LEU A 86 -5.36 0.56 0.78
N ARG A 87 -5.45 1.77 0.23
CA ARG A 87 -6.11 2.92 0.87
C ARG A 87 -7.59 2.67 1.08
N LYS A 88 -8.31 2.14 0.08
CA LYS A 88 -9.71 1.74 0.23
C LYS A 88 -9.90 0.69 1.33
N LYS A 89 -9.00 -0.30 1.41
CA LYS A 89 -9.02 -1.32 2.48
C LYS A 89 -8.73 -0.70 3.85
N LYS A 90 -7.77 0.23 3.94
CA LYS A 90 -7.46 0.97 5.17
C LYS A 90 -8.70 1.68 5.68
N ASP A 91 -9.37 2.46 4.84
CA ASP A 91 -10.53 3.27 5.24
C ASP A 91 -11.69 2.40 5.73
N TYR A 92 -11.91 1.25 5.09
CA TYR A 92 -12.89 0.26 5.54
C TYR A 92 -12.57 -0.28 6.95
N HIS A 93 -11.33 -0.70 7.18
CA HIS A 93 -10.93 -1.26 8.48
C HIS A 93 -10.84 -0.20 9.59
N GLU A 94 -10.47 1.04 9.26
CA GLU A 94 -10.55 2.18 10.19
C GLU A 94 -11.99 2.45 10.61
N THR A 95 -12.90 2.60 9.65
CA THR A 95 -14.33 2.84 9.93
C THR A 95 -14.91 1.70 10.76
N THR A 96 -14.56 0.45 10.42
CA THR A 96 -15.02 -0.74 11.16
C THR A 96 -14.50 -0.74 12.60
N ALA A 97 -13.22 -0.41 12.81
CA ALA A 97 -12.63 -0.36 14.15
C ALA A 97 -13.24 0.75 15.01
N VAL A 98 -13.49 1.94 14.43
CA VAL A 98 -14.15 3.06 15.10
C VAL A 98 -15.58 2.70 15.49
N ASN A 99 -16.35 2.13 14.57
CA ASN A 99 -17.73 1.71 14.84
C ASN A 99 -17.80 0.63 15.92
N ALA A 100 -16.94 -0.39 15.84
CA ALA A 100 -16.89 -1.46 16.84
C ALA A 100 -16.57 -0.91 18.24
N ASN A 101 -15.61 0.02 18.36
CA ASN A 101 -15.31 0.69 19.63
C ASN A 101 -16.48 1.52 20.16
N SER A 102 -17.18 2.25 19.28
CA SER A 102 -18.38 3.01 19.67
C SER A 102 -19.49 2.10 20.20
N HIS A 103 -19.73 0.95 19.55
CA HIS A 103 -20.70 -0.03 20.03
C HIS A 103 -20.30 -0.62 21.39
N LEU A 104 -19.02 -0.94 21.61
CA LEU A 104 -18.53 -1.43 22.89
C LEU A 104 -18.69 -0.38 24.01
N GLN A 105 -18.46 0.90 23.73
CA GLN A 105 -18.68 1.98 24.70
C GLN A 105 -20.15 2.09 25.10
N LYS A 106 -21.07 2.09 24.14
CA LYS A 106 -22.52 2.14 24.41
C LYS A 106 -23.00 0.95 25.24
N ILE A 107 -22.48 -0.25 24.98
CA ILE A 107 -22.81 -1.44 25.78
C ILE A 107 -22.32 -1.26 27.22
N LYS A 108 -21.11 -0.73 27.42
CA LYS A 108 -20.58 -0.46 28.77
C LYS A 108 -21.39 0.59 29.53
N GLU A 109 -21.85 1.64 28.85
CA GLU A 109 -22.69 2.68 29.43
C GLU A 109 -24.10 2.17 29.78
N SER A 110 -24.68 1.30 28.96
CA SER A 110 -26.02 0.74 29.17
C SER A 110 -26.09 -0.31 30.28
N VAL A 111 -24.95 -0.88 30.70
CA VAL A 111 -24.87 -1.89 31.78
C VAL A 111 -24.64 -1.22 33.14
N ARG A 112 -24.47 0.10 33.17
CA ARG A 112 -24.27 0.92 34.37
C ARG A 112 -25.58 1.51 34.87
#